data_AF-A0A3D2S673-F1
#
_entry.id   AF-A0A3D2S673-F1
#
_cell.length_a   1.000
_cell.length_b   1.000
_cell.length_c   1.000
_cell.angle_alpha   90.00
_cell.angle_beta   90.00
_cell.angle_gamma   90.00
#
_symmetry.space_group_name_H-M   'P 1'
#
loop_
_entity.id
_entity.type
_entity.pdbx_description
1 polymer ?
#
loop_
_entity_poly.entity_id
_entity_poly.type
_entity_poly.pdbx_seq_one_letter_code
_entity_poly.pdbx_strand_id
1 'polypeptide(L)' 'MVTNDVKLFSGTVSHYLAEKVADYYGQPLSRVQVDRFSDGEFQPNI' A
#
# COMPACT_ATOMS: atom_id res chain seq x y z
N MET A 1 1.47 -26.60 3.35
CA MET A 1 0.88 -25.41 4.00
C MET A 1 0.60 -24.39 2.92
N VAL A 2 -0.65 -24.01 2.71
CA VAL A 2 -0.97 -22.91 1.77
C VAL A 2 -0.51 -21.62 2.45
N THR A 3 0.63 -21.10 2.05
CA THR A 3 1.04 -19.73 2.38
C THR A 3 0.14 -18.83 1.55
N ASN A 4 -0.92 -18.30 2.15
CA ASN A 4 -1.73 -17.29 1.48
C ASN A 4 -0.82 -16.07 1.28
N ASP A 5 -0.47 -15.77 0.03
CA ASP A 5 0.48 -14.71 -0.31
C ASP A 5 -0.22 -13.34 -0.15
N VAL A 6 -0.16 -12.81 1.07
CA VAL A 6 -0.82 -11.55 1.43
C VAL A 6 0.04 -10.39 0.93
N LYS A 7 -0.56 -9.46 0.19
CA LYS A 7 0.09 -8.21 -0.22
C LYS A 7 -0.51 -7.04 0.55
N LEU A 8 0.35 -6.24 1.18
CA LEU A 8 -0.06 -5.02 1.88
C LEU A 8 0.25 -3.81 1.00
N PHE A 9 -0.70 -2.89 0.88
CA PHE A 9 -0.54 -1.63 0.16
C PHE A 9 -0.99 -0.47 1.05
N SER A 10 -0.49 0.73 0.79
CA SER A 10 -0.91 1.96 1.48
C SER A 10 -1.45 2.98 0.50
N GLY A 11 -2.47 3.72 0.93
CA GLY A 11 -2.83 5.00 0.33
C GLY A 11 -1.83 6.11 0.70
N THR A 12 -2.23 7.36 0.51
CA THR A 12 -1.31 8.52 0.57
C THR A 12 -1.25 9.24 1.92
N VAL A 13 -2.27 9.10 2.78
CA VAL A 13 -2.41 9.96 3.98
C VAL A 13 -1.62 9.44 5.18
N SER A 14 -1.66 8.13 5.43
CA SER A 14 -1.12 7.51 6.64
C SER A 14 -0.03 6.47 6.34
N HIS A 15 0.85 6.75 5.37
CA HIS A 15 1.90 5.83 4.94
C HIS A 15 2.78 5.37 6.11
N TYR A 16 3.15 6.28 7.01
CA TYR A 16 3.94 5.97 8.22
C TYR A 16 3.27 4.94 9.15
N LEU A 17 1.93 4.91 9.20
CA LEU A 17 1.19 3.96 10.02
C LEU A 17 1.12 2.61 9.30
N ALA A 18 0.89 2.63 7.99
CA ALA A 18 0.88 1.43 7.18
C ALA A 18 2.23 0.70 7.20
N GLU A 19 3.35 1.44 7.20
CA GLU A 19 4.69 0.88 7.41
C GLU A 19 4.79 0.13 8.74
N LYS A 20 4.34 0.73 9.85
CA LYS A 20 4.36 0.07 11.17
C LYS A 20 3.52 -1.22 11.21
N VAL A 21 2.38 -1.23 10.52
CA VAL A 21 1.52 -2.42 10.40
C VAL A 21 2.22 -3.51 9.58
N ALA A 22 2.84 -3.13 8.47
CA ALA A 22 3.60 -4.03 7.59
C ALA A 22 4.80 -4.63 8.33
N ASP A 23 5.55 -3.80 9.06
CA ASP A 23 6.66 -4.21 9.92
C ASP A 23 6.20 -5.21 10.99
N TYR A 24 5.07 -4.95 11.67
CA TYR A 24 4.50 -5.87 12.65
C TYR A 24 4.03 -7.19 12.03
N TYR A 25 3.48 -7.15 10.81
CA TYR A 25 3.08 -8.34 10.05
C TYR A 25 4.31 -9.15 9.58
N GLY A 26 5.48 -8.52 9.46
CA GLY A 26 6.72 -9.17 9.03
C GLY A 26 6.93 -9.15 7.52
N GLN A 27 6.27 -8.25 6.78
CA GLN A 27 6.52 -8.04 5.36
C GLN A 27 6.40 -6.56 4.98
N PRO A 28 7.23 -6.05 4.05
CA PRO A 28 7.14 -4.65 3.65
C PRO A 28 5.86 -4.36 2.85
N LEU A 29 5.50 -3.08 2.76
CA LEU A 29 4.46 -2.63 1.83
C LEU A 29 4.90 -2.93 0.39
N SER A 30 3.96 -3.46 -0.39
CA SER A 30 4.09 -3.63 -1.82
C SER A 30 4.06 -2.26 -2.52
N ARG A 31 4.79 -2.16 -3.63
CA ARG A 31 4.86 -0.92 -4.41
C ARG A 31 3.49 -0.61 -5.01
N VAL A 32 3.05 0.63 -4.84
CA VAL A 32 1.91 1.21 -5.54
C VAL A 32 2.28 2.63 -5.92
N GLN A 33 2.05 3.00 -7.17
CA GLN A 33 2.12 4.37 -7.63
C GLN A 33 0.71 4.95 -7.58
N VAL A 34 0.58 6.13 -6.99
CA VAL A 34 -0.71 6.82 -6.88
C VAL A 34 -0.60 8.12 -7.65
N ASP A 35 -1.34 8.20 -8.74
CA ASP A 35 -1.48 9.39 -9.55
C ASP A 35 -2.77 10.11 -9.18
N ARG A 36 -2.75 11.44 -9.35
CA ARG A 36 -3.93 12.29 -9.19
C ARG A 36 -4.09 13.15 -10.43
N PHE A 37 -5.23 13.02 -11.08
CA PHE A 37 -5.56 13.79 -12.27
C PHE A 37 -5.87 15.25 -11.90
N SER A 38 -5.86 16.13 -12.91
CA SER A 38 -6.06 17.57 -12.71
C SER A 38 -7.47 17.93 -12.25
N ASP A 39 -8.46 17.06 -12.50
CA ASP A 39 -9.83 17.15 -11.99
C ASP A 39 -9.98 16.59 -10.56
N GLY A 40 -8.89 16.06 -9.97
CA GLY A 40 -8.85 15.55 -8.61
C GLY A 40 -9.15 14.05 -8.49
N GLU A 41 -9.39 13.34 -9.59
CA GLU A 41 -9.58 11.89 -9.57
C GLU A 41 -8.33 11.15 -9.10
N PHE A 42 -8.54 10.03 -8.40
CA PHE A 42 -7.51 9.20 -7.79
C PHE A 42 -7.25 7.93 -8.63
N GLN A 43 -6.01 7.68 -9.01
CA GLN A 43 -5.62 6.50 -9.79
C GLN A 43 -4.48 5.71 -9.10
N PRO A 44 -4.76 4.52 -8.55
CA PRO A 44 -3.72 3.61 -8.10
C PRO A 44 -3.20 2.72 -9.25
N ASN A 45 -1.89 2.50 -9.29
CA ASN A 45 -1.19 1.66 -10.25
C ASN A 45 -0.28 0.69 -9.48
N ILE A 46 -0.51 -0.62 -9.66
CA ILE A 46 0.11 -1.72 -8.88
C ILE A 46 1.04 -2.53 -9.78
#